data_AF-A0A0F9YSD9-F1
#
_entry.id   AF-A0A0F9YSD9-F1
#
_cell.length_a   1.000
_cell.length_b   1.000
_cell.length_c   1.000
_cell.angle_alpha   90.00
_cell.angle_beta   90.00
_cell.angle_gamma   90.00
#
_symmetry.space_group_name_H-M   'P 1'
#
loop_
_entity.id
_entity.type
_entity.pdbx_description
1 polymer ?
#
loop_
_entity_poly.entity_id
_entity_poly.type
_entity_poly.pdbx_seq_one_letter_code
_entity_poly.pdbx_strand_id
1 'polypeptide(L)' 'MKQKIDKPAIKKKDPLLPEVYDYLNKFDFPLAFLIQKKFKIGFSRAEKILKQIESKKIEAK' A
#
# COMPACT_ATOMS: atom_id res chain seq x y z
N MET A 1 -10.99 -24.60 -18.97
CA MET A 1 -9.82 -23.91 -18.36
C MET A 1 -10.24 -23.45 -16.96
N LYS A 2 -9.65 -23.99 -15.90
CA LYS A 2 -10.02 -23.65 -14.52
C LYS A 2 -9.45 -22.28 -14.19
N GLN A 3 -10.32 -21.27 -14.09
CA GLN A 3 -9.97 -19.98 -13.51
C GLN A 3 -9.56 -20.23 -12.06
N LYS A 4 -8.27 -20.09 -11.77
CA LYS A 4 -7.77 -20.06 -10.39
C LYS A 4 -8.22 -18.72 -9.83
N ILE A 5 -9.33 -18.73 -9.10
CA ILE A 5 -9.71 -17.61 -8.26
C ILE A 5 -8.72 -17.66 -7.10
N ASP A 6 -7.60 -16.93 -7.25
CA ASP A 6 -6.67 -16.67 -6.16
C ASP A 6 -7.47 -15.97 -5.06
N LYS A 7 -7.88 -16.76 -4.05
CA LYS A 7 -8.44 -16.27 -2.79
C LYS A 7 -7.63 -15.05 -2.37
N PRO A 8 -8.26 -13.92 -1.99
CA PRO A 8 -7.51 -12.81 -1.44
C PRO A 8 -6.85 -13.33 -0.16
N ALA A 9 -5.56 -13.65 -0.24
CA ALA A 9 -4.75 -13.94 0.92
C ALA A 9 -5.03 -12.82 1.91
N ILE A 10 -5.48 -13.17 3.11
CA ILE A 10 -5.73 -12.24 4.20
C ILE A 10 -4.42 -11.46 4.37
N LYS A 11 -4.35 -10.29 3.72
CA LYS A 11 -3.11 -9.54 3.58
C LYS A 11 -2.81 -9.03 4.98
N LYS A 12 -1.89 -9.70 5.68
CA LYS A 12 -1.27 -9.13 6.88
C LYS A 12 -0.92 -7.68 6.52
N LYS A 13 -1.55 -6.74 7.23
CA LYS A 13 -1.29 -5.31 7.03
C LYS A 13 0.19 -5.10 7.27
N ASP A 14 0.84 -4.35 6.38
CA ASP A 14 2.25 -4.05 6.60
C ASP A 14 2.39 -3.25 7.91
N PRO A 15 3.36 -3.57 8.79
CA PRO A 15 3.52 -2.85 10.05
C PRO A 15 3.79 -1.35 9.83
N LEU A 16 4.39 -0.95 8.70
CA LEU A 16 4.68 0.45 8.38
C LEU A 16 3.47 1.21 7.84
N LEU A 17 2.32 0.55 7.64
CA LEU A 17 1.17 1.14 6.99
C LEU A 17 0.63 2.41 7.69
N PRO A 18 0.53 2.49 9.03
CA PRO A 18 0.11 3.73 9.70
C PRO A 18 1.07 4.89 9.44
N GLU A 19 2.37 4.66 9.57
CA GLU A 19 3.40 5.68 9.38
C GLU A 19 3.48 6.17 7.93
N VAL A 20 3.33 5.23 6.98
CA VAL A 20 3.30 5.56 5.55
C VAL A 20 2.03 6.34 5.21
N TYR A 21 0.89 6.02 5.80
CA TYR A 21 -0.35 6.77 5.61
C TYR A 21 -0.20 8.23 6.06
N ASP A 22 0.32 8.45 7.26
CA ASP A 22 0.55 9.80 7.79
C ASP A 22 1.59 10.59 7.00
N TYR A 23 2.63 9.90 6.50
CA TYR A 23 3.61 10.51 5.62
C TYR A 23 3.01 10.93 4.28
N LEU A 24 2.21 10.07 3.65
CA LEU A 24 1.60 10.32 2.35
C LEU A 24 0.50 11.38 2.40
N ASN A 25 -0.17 11.58 3.54
CA ASN A 25 -1.15 12.67 3.69
C ASN A 25 -0.56 14.08 3.55
N LYS A 26 0.77 14.21 3.53
CA LYS A 26 1.47 15.48 3.28
C LYS A 26 1.66 15.80 1.79
N PHE A 27 1.29 14.87 0.91
CA PHE A 27 1.49 14.99 -0.53
C PHE A 27 0.16 14.82 -1.25
N ASP A 28 -0.09 15.66 -2.26
CA ASP A 28 -1.27 15.53 -3.13
C ASP A 28 -1.22 14.27 -3.99
N PHE A 29 0.00 13.82 -4.35
CA PHE A 29 0.22 12.65 -5.21
C PHE A 29 1.09 11.60 -4.49
N PRO A 30 0.47 10.57 -3.87
CA PRO A 30 1.22 9.52 -3.20
C PRO A 30 1.89 8.59 -4.21
N LEU A 31 3.22 8.52 -4.16
CA LEU A 31 4.02 7.67 -5.05
C LEU A 31 4.81 6.62 -4.26
N ALA A 32 4.89 5.40 -4.77
CA ALA A 32 5.65 4.32 -4.15
C ALA A 32 7.14 4.67 -3.99
N PHE A 33 7.69 5.48 -4.91
CA PHE A 33 9.07 5.97 -4.82
C PHE A 33 9.32 6.83 -3.58
N LEU A 34 8.35 7.67 -3.17
CA LEU A 34 8.46 8.48 -1.95
C LEU A 34 8.54 7.60 -0.70
N ILE A 35 7.71 6.55 -0.66
CA ILE A 35 7.70 5.55 0.43
C ILE A 35 9.03 4.80 0.46
N GLN A 36 9.51 4.35 -0.71
CA GLN A 36 10.77 3.63 -0.86
C GLN A 36 11.95 4.44 -0.29
N LYS A 37 12.05 5.72 -0.68
CA LYS A 37 13.14 6.61 -0.24
C LYS A 37 13.03 6.98 1.25
N LYS A 38 11.82 7.26 1.74
CA LYS A 38 11.61 7.67 3.14
C LYS A 38 11.82 6.52 4.14
N PHE A 39 11.27 5.34 3.83
CA PHE A 39 11.26 4.19 4.74
C PHE A 39 12.35 3.15 4.44
N LYS A 40 13.18 3.39 3.42
CA LYS A 40 14.30 2.50 3.01
C LYS A 40 13.84 1.05 2.82
N ILE A 41 12.68 0.87 2.21
CA ILE A 41 12.11 -0.45 1.88
C ILE A 41 12.26 -0.76 0.39
N GLY A 42 12.12 -2.04 0.01
CA GLY A 42 12.09 -2.45 -1.39
C GLY A 42 10.86 -1.89 -2.13
N PHE A 43 11.02 -1.60 -3.42
CA PHE A 43 9.97 -1.01 -4.25
C PHE A 43 8.67 -1.84 -4.25
N SER A 44 8.75 -3.16 -4.42
CA SER A 44 7.55 -4.03 -4.37
C SER A 44 6.82 -4.00 -3.02
N ARG A 45 7.52 -3.73 -1.92
CA ARG A 45 6.89 -3.57 -0.60
C ARG A 45 6.18 -2.21 -0.52
N ALA A 46 6.83 -1.14 -0.98
CA ALA A 46 6.23 0.19 -1.08
C ALA A 46 4.95 0.19 -1.93
N GLU A 47 4.96 -0.47 -3.09
CA GLU A 47 3.76 -0.61 -3.94
C GLU A 47 2.62 -1.36 -3.25
N LYS A 48 2.94 -2.43 -2.51
CA LYS A 48 1.92 -3.19 -1.75
C LYS A 48 1.27 -2.31 -0.68
N ILE A 49 2.07 -1.51 0.03
CA ILE A 49 1.56 -0.58 1.05
C ILE A 49 0.69 0.51 0.40
N LEU A 50 1.16 1.10 -0.71
CA LEU A 50 0.40 2.11 -1.44
C LEU A 50 -0.96 1.56 -1.88
N LYS A 51 -0.99 0.36 -2.48
CA LYS A 51 -2.24 -0.31 -2.86
C LYS A 51 -3.17 -0.55 -1.67
N GLN A 52 -2.64 -0.93 -0.51
CA GLN A 52 -3.45 -1.11 0.70
C GLN A 52 -4.07 0.22 1.18
N ILE A 53 -3.34 1.32 1.05
CA ILE A 53 -3.82 2.66 1.41
C ILE A 53 -4.91 3.13 0.44
N GLU A 54 -4.71 2.94 -0.87
CA GLU A 54 -5.69 3.28 -1.90
C GLU A 54 -7.00 2.48 -1.73
N SER A 55 -6.91 1.17 -1.51
CA SER A 55 -8.10 0.34 -1.25
C SER A 55 -8.89 0.84 -0.04
N LYS A 56 -8.21 1.25 1.04
CA LYS A 56 -8.86 1.78 2.25
C LYS A 56 -9.50 3.16 2.01
N LYS A 57 -8.92 4.01 1.15
CA LYS A 57 -9.52 5.31 0.78
C LYS A 57 -10.79 5.14 -0.07
N ILE A 58 -10.83 4.14 -0.94
CA ILE A 58 -12.00 3.84 -1.78
C ILE A 58 -13.18 3.34 -0.94
N GLU A 59 -12.93 2.52 0.09
CA GLU A 59 -13.97 2.02 0.99
C GLU A 59 -14.55 3.09 1.93
N ALA A 60 -13.85 4.21 2.12
CA ALA A 60 -14.29 5.30 3.00
C ALA A 60 -15.17 6.35 2.31
N LYS A 61 -15.50 6.15 1.02
CA LYS A 61 -16.27 7.07 0.19
C LYS A 61 -17.61 6.44 -0.20
#